data_AF-A0A7V6UPR8-F1
#
_entry.id   AF-A0A7V6UPR8-F1
#
_cell.length_a   1.000
_cell.length_b   1.000
_cell.length_c   1.000
_cell.angle_alpha   90.00
_cell.angle_beta   90.00
_cell.angle_gamma   90.00
#
_symmetry.space_group_name_H-M   'P 1'
#
loop_
_entity.id
_entity.type
_entity.pdbx_description
1 polymer ?
#
loop_
_entity_poly.entity_id
_entity_poly.type
_entity_poly.pdbx_seq_one_letter_code
_entity_poly.pdbx_strand_id
1 'polypeptide(L)'
;MNLHRKLTVIPFQERAFVEGTLEQIGDEWIFIDESNEEAFELGELSVELEVFLRGTWAKGILIDNTLLYIENDLHYFKDGDRIRYIKKLTHSFKKLIEELSEESYMSFVKTLNSLSYSLYDCVFCNNFLDLLQMRQVKEGMNVIIFDNEEQICVVQHYFSRHCDNKIEDRFEFALSDGKRIIASYLA
;
A
#
# COMPACT_ATOMS: atom_id res chain seq x y z
N MET A 1 0.63 -16.88 6.36
CA MET A 1 -0.55 -16.27 5.72
C MET A 1 -0.12 -15.61 4.41
N ASN A 2 -0.85 -15.81 3.30
CA ASN A 2 -0.50 -15.18 2.01
C ASN A 2 -0.81 -13.67 1.99
N LEU A 3 -0.24 -12.93 1.05
CA LEU A 3 -0.39 -11.47 0.95
C LEU A 3 -1.85 -11.03 0.86
N HIS A 4 -2.64 -11.69 0.02
CA HIS A 4 -4.05 -11.35 -0.16
C HIS A 4 -4.81 -11.37 1.18
N ARG A 5 -4.67 -12.45 1.97
CA ARG A 5 -5.32 -12.54 3.27
C ARG A 5 -4.77 -11.49 4.25
N LYS A 6 -3.47 -11.18 4.23
CA LYS A 6 -2.86 -10.10 5.02
C LYS A 6 -3.48 -8.73 4.72
N LEU A 7 -3.72 -8.42 3.45
CA LEU A 7 -4.32 -7.15 3.05
C LEU A 7 -5.83 -7.08 3.36
N THR A 8 -6.53 -8.21 3.47
CA THR A 8 -7.97 -8.23 3.80
C THR A 8 -8.29 -8.13 5.29
N VAL A 9 -7.35 -8.45 6.18
CA VAL A 9 -7.60 -8.49 7.64
C VAL A 9 -7.29 -7.18 8.36
N ILE A 10 -6.72 -6.20 7.66
CA ILE A 10 -6.42 -4.89 8.24
C ILE A 10 -7.64 -3.97 8.16
N PRO A 11 -7.78 -3.00 9.09
CA PRO A 11 -8.82 -1.97 8.99
C PRO A 11 -8.71 -1.21 7.68
N PHE A 12 -9.84 -0.67 7.21
CA PHE A 12 -9.89 0.22 6.05
C PHE A 12 -8.83 1.32 6.16
N GLN A 13 -8.04 1.49 5.11
CA GLN A 13 -6.96 2.47 5.03
C GLN A 13 -7.36 3.56 4.04
N GLU A 14 -7.87 4.69 4.53
CA GLU A 14 -8.32 5.79 3.65
C GLU A 14 -7.19 6.31 2.75
N ARG A 15 -5.98 6.43 3.31
CA ARG A 15 -4.76 6.85 2.60
C ARG A 15 -4.27 5.86 1.52
N ALA A 16 -4.90 4.68 1.42
CA ALA A 16 -4.64 3.73 0.35
C ALA A 16 -5.15 4.21 -1.00
N PHE A 17 -6.11 5.13 -1.00
CA PHE A 17 -6.74 5.61 -2.22
C PHE A 17 -6.05 6.86 -2.74
N VAL A 18 -5.93 6.93 -4.05
CA VAL A 18 -5.68 8.17 -4.79
C VAL A 18 -7.02 8.58 -5.38
N GLU A 19 -7.50 9.77 -5.01
CA GLU A 19 -8.76 10.33 -5.51
C GLU A 19 -8.48 11.40 -6.56
N GLY A 20 -9.37 11.53 -7.53
CA GLY A 20 -9.23 12.52 -8.58
C GLY A 20 -10.44 12.56 -9.51
N THR A 21 -10.31 13.35 -10.57
CA THR A 21 -11.39 13.61 -11.52
C THR A 21 -10.99 13.14 -12.91
N LEU A 22 -11.95 12.57 -13.65
CA LEU A 22 -11.79 12.25 -15.06
C LEU A 22 -12.20 13.43 -15.93
N GLU A 23 -11.33 13.81 -16.84
CA GLU A 23 -11.58 14.80 -17.89
C GLU A 23 -11.44 14.15 -19.27
N GLN A 24 -12.34 14.51 -20.18
CA GLN A 24 -12.27 14.08 -21.57
C GLN A 24 -11.45 15.07 -22.39
N ILE A 25 -10.24 14.68 -22.77
CA ILE A 25 -9.34 15.51 -23.60
C ILE A 25 -9.20 14.83 -24.97
N GLY A 26 -9.93 15.35 -25.96
CA GLY A 26 -10.03 14.70 -27.27
C GLY A 26 -10.79 13.37 -27.16
N ASP A 27 -10.14 12.28 -27.58
CA ASP A 27 -10.70 10.91 -27.52
C ASP A 27 -10.17 10.11 -26.32
N GLU A 28 -9.43 10.75 -25.41
CA GLU A 28 -8.78 10.11 -24.27
C GLU A 28 -9.39 10.59 -22.94
N TRP A 29 -9.45 9.65 -21.98
CA TRP A 29 -9.82 9.93 -20.61
C TRP A 29 -8.57 10.15 -19.78
N ILE A 30 -8.46 11.35 -19.23
CA ILE A 30 -7.34 11.77 -18.39
C ILE A 30 -7.81 11.85 -16.95
N PHE A 31 -7.12 11.12 -16.08
CA PHE A 31 -7.29 11.21 -14.64
C PHE A 31 -6.39 12.32 -14.10
N ILE A 32 -6.98 13.25 -13.36
CA ILE A 32 -6.27 14.33 -12.68
C ILE A 32 -6.35 14.06 -11.17
N ASP A 33 -5.18 13.84 -10.57
CA ASP A 33 -5.02 13.60 -9.14
C ASP A 33 -5.38 14.86 -8.33
N GLU A 34 -6.28 14.71 -7.36
CA GLU A 34 -6.78 15.83 -6.54
C GLU A 34 -5.70 16.38 -5.58
N SER A 35 -4.68 15.58 -5.25
CA SER A 35 -3.65 15.93 -4.26
C SER A 35 -2.48 16.74 -4.83
N ASN A 36 -2.07 16.46 -6.07
CA ASN A 36 -0.85 17.01 -6.66
C ASN A 36 -1.05 17.56 -8.09
N GLU A 37 -2.26 17.53 -8.63
CA GLU A 37 -2.62 17.95 -9.99
C GLU A 37 -1.87 17.18 -11.10
N GLU A 38 -1.31 16.01 -10.80
CA GLU A 38 -0.69 15.15 -11.81
C GLU A 38 -1.77 14.52 -12.71
N ALA A 39 -1.50 14.49 -14.01
CA ALA A 39 -2.39 13.98 -15.03
C ALA A 39 -1.86 12.65 -15.58
N PHE A 40 -2.74 11.65 -15.63
CA PHE A 40 -2.44 10.30 -16.09
C PHE A 40 -3.49 9.85 -17.11
N GLU A 41 -3.09 9.08 -18.11
CA GLU A 41 -4.08 8.38 -18.94
C GLU A 41 -4.80 7.33 -18.10
N LEU A 42 -6.12 7.23 -18.22
CA LEU A 42 -6.92 6.26 -17.47
C LEU A 42 -6.44 4.81 -17.66
N GLY A 43 -5.90 4.49 -18.85
CA GLY A 43 -5.34 3.18 -19.17
C GLY A 43 -4.09 2.81 -18.36
N GLU A 44 -3.41 3.77 -17.73
CA GLU A 44 -2.23 3.53 -16.88
C GLU A 44 -2.61 3.15 -15.43
N LEU A 45 -3.87 3.39 -15.05
CA LEU A 45 -4.37 3.16 -13.70
C LEU A 45 -4.60 1.66 -13.40
N SER A 46 -5.01 1.38 -12.16
CA SER A 46 -5.40 0.03 -11.74
C SER A 46 -6.69 -0.42 -12.46
N VAL A 47 -6.80 -1.73 -12.74
CA VAL A 47 -8.00 -2.33 -13.35
C VAL A 47 -9.22 -2.25 -12.40
N GLU A 48 -8.99 -2.28 -11.09
CA GLU A 48 -10.02 -2.03 -10.09
C GLU A 48 -10.01 -0.55 -9.71
N LEU A 49 -11.16 0.11 -9.90
CA LEU A 49 -11.39 1.52 -9.59
C LEU A 49 -12.68 1.65 -8.78
N GLU A 50 -12.88 2.78 -8.10
CA GLU A 50 -14.16 3.16 -7.53
C GLU A 50 -14.60 4.49 -8.12
N VAL A 51 -15.87 4.60 -8.48
CA VAL A 51 -16.47 5.85 -8.99
C VAL A 51 -17.46 6.39 -7.97
N PHE A 52 -17.47 7.71 -7.81
CA PHE A 52 -18.36 8.36 -6.85
C PHE A 52 -19.76 8.52 -7.43
N LEU A 53 -20.69 7.68 -6.97
CA LEU A 53 -22.08 7.66 -7.44
C LEU A 53 -23.03 7.90 -6.26
N ARG A 54 -23.92 8.88 -6.42
CA ARG A 54 -25.02 9.16 -5.47
C ARG A 54 -24.56 9.32 -4.01
N GLY A 55 -23.39 9.91 -3.79
CA GLY A 55 -22.85 10.16 -2.45
C GLY A 55 -22.02 9.01 -1.87
N THR A 56 -21.77 7.94 -2.64
CA THR A 56 -21.03 6.76 -2.20
C THR A 56 -20.01 6.31 -3.24
N TRP A 57 -18.91 5.71 -2.79
CA TRP A 57 -17.94 5.08 -3.66
C TRP A 57 -18.42 3.70 -4.09
N ALA A 58 -18.58 3.51 -5.40
CA ALA A 58 -19.01 2.25 -5.99
C ALA A 58 -17.81 1.58 -6.68
N LYS A 59 -17.45 0.38 -6.20
CA LYS A 59 -16.34 -0.39 -6.75
C LYS A 59 -16.71 -1.00 -8.10
N GLY A 60 -15.81 -0.84 -9.07
CA GLY A 60 -15.96 -1.37 -10.42
C GLY A 60 -14.67 -1.96 -10.98
N ILE A 61 -14.83 -2.69 -12.08
CA ILE A 61 -13.73 -3.25 -12.88
C ILE A 61 -13.72 -2.51 -14.21
N LEU A 62 -12.58 -1.93 -14.57
CA LEU A 62 -12.36 -1.26 -15.85
C LEU A 62 -12.42 -2.31 -16.97
N ILE A 63 -13.41 -2.19 -17.85
CA ILE A 63 -13.57 -3.11 -19.00
C ILE A 63 -12.74 -2.60 -20.18
N ASP A 64 -12.82 -1.30 -20.41
CA ASP A 64 -11.99 -0.54 -21.35
C ASP A 64 -11.81 0.89 -20.80
N ASN A 65 -11.09 1.73 -21.52
CA ASN A 65 -10.83 3.12 -21.10
C ASN A 65 -12.08 4.02 -21.13
N THR A 66 -13.29 3.49 -21.37
CA THR A 66 -14.52 4.27 -21.49
C THR A 66 -15.61 3.86 -20.48
N LEU A 67 -15.50 2.69 -19.86
CA LEU A 67 -16.53 2.20 -18.95
C LEU A 67 -16.03 1.28 -17.82
N LEU A 68 -16.78 1.32 -16.72
CA LEU A 68 -16.66 0.45 -15.56
C LEU A 68 -17.83 -0.53 -15.49
N TYR A 69 -17.53 -1.77 -15.12
CA TYR A 69 -18.54 -2.74 -14.69
C TYR A 69 -18.73 -2.67 -13.17
N ILE A 70 -19.94 -2.34 -12.73
CA ILE A 70 -20.30 -2.10 -11.32
C ILE A 70 -21.58 -2.86 -11.01
N GLU A 71 -21.55 -3.81 -10.05
CA GLU A 71 -22.74 -4.50 -9.54
C GLU A 71 -23.73 -5.05 -10.60
N ASN A 72 -23.22 -5.56 -11.73
CA ASN A 72 -24.00 -6.03 -12.90
C ASN A 72 -24.56 -4.95 -13.83
N ASP A 73 -24.08 -3.72 -13.73
CA ASP A 73 -24.38 -2.63 -14.65
C ASP A 73 -23.09 -2.06 -15.27
N LEU A 74 -23.23 -1.31 -16.35
CA LEU A 74 -22.15 -0.61 -17.03
C LEU A 74 -22.27 0.88 -16.75
N HIS A 75 -21.23 1.44 -16.12
CA HIS A 75 -21.06 2.88 -15.96
C HIS A 75 -20.12 3.41 -17.04
N TYR A 76 -20.67 4.15 -17.99
CA TYR A 76 -19.87 4.91 -18.95
C TYR A 76 -19.34 6.17 -18.30
N PHE A 77 -18.04 6.42 -18.44
CA PHE A 77 -17.43 7.62 -17.89
C PHE A 77 -18.03 8.88 -18.49
N LYS A 78 -18.08 9.91 -17.65
CA LYS A 78 -18.51 11.26 -18.00
C LYS A 78 -17.46 12.25 -17.54
N ASP A 79 -17.39 13.35 -18.27
CA ASP A 79 -16.54 14.48 -17.89
C ASP A 79 -16.94 14.97 -16.49
N GLY A 80 -15.95 15.08 -15.61
CA GLY A 80 -16.14 15.41 -14.20
C GLY A 80 -16.46 14.23 -13.28
N ASP A 81 -16.46 12.99 -13.77
CA ASP A 81 -16.61 11.82 -12.89
C ASP A 81 -15.45 11.77 -11.89
N ARG A 82 -15.79 11.68 -10.60
CA ARG A 82 -14.80 11.46 -9.55
C ARG A 82 -14.52 9.98 -9.42
N ILE A 83 -13.26 9.60 -9.54
CA ILE A 83 -12.80 8.23 -9.37
C ILE A 83 -11.72 8.16 -8.30
N ARG A 84 -11.52 6.96 -7.77
CA ARG A 84 -10.37 6.65 -6.94
C ARG A 84 -9.84 5.26 -7.19
N TYR A 85 -8.57 5.05 -6.91
CA TYR A 85 -7.93 3.75 -7.06
C TYR A 85 -6.96 3.47 -5.91
N ILE A 86 -6.71 2.20 -5.64
CA ILE A 86 -5.79 1.80 -4.58
C ILE A 86 -4.34 1.92 -5.07
N LYS A 87 -3.50 2.63 -4.30
CA LYS A 87 -2.05 2.75 -4.49
C LYS A 87 -1.41 1.37 -4.61
N LYS A 88 -0.45 1.22 -5.52
CA LYS A 88 0.28 -0.05 -5.69
C LYS A 88 1.39 -0.14 -4.64
N LEU A 89 1.38 -1.21 -3.82
CA LEU A 89 2.52 -1.52 -2.98
C LEU A 89 3.74 -1.89 -3.84
N THR A 90 4.93 -1.41 -3.47
CA THR A 90 6.18 -1.76 -4.16
C THR A 90 6.44 -3.26 -4.08
N HIS A 91 7.05 -3.84 -5.12
CA HIS A 91 7.31 -5.29 -5.17
C HIS A 91 8.15 -5.77 -3.98
N SER A 92 9.22 -5.06 -3.63
CA SER A 92 10.07 -5.39 -2.49
C SER A 92 9.31 -5.39 -1.16
N PHE A 93 8.38 -4.45 -0.99
CA PHE A 93 7.57 -4.37 0.22
C PHE A 93 6.52 -5.48 0.29
N LYS A 94 5.89 -5.83 -0.85
CA LYS A 94 4.99 -6.98 -0.93
C LYS A 94 5.66 -8.28 -0.48
N LYS A 95 6.87 -8.56 -0.99
CA LYS A 95 7.67 -9.72 -0.57
C LYS A 95 7.96 -9.70 0.92
N LEU A 96 8.38 -8.55 1.46
CA LEU A 96 8.64 -8.42 2.89
C LEU A 96 7.38 -8.73 3.72
N ILE A 97 6.23 -8.17 3.33
CA ILE A 97 4.95 -8.44 4.00
C ILE A 97 4.65 -9.93 3.98
N GLU A 98 4.87 -10.64 2.88
CA GLU A 98 4.65 -12.09 2.78
C GLU A 98 5.50 -12.89 3.78
N GLU A 99 6.75 -12.49 3.96
CA GLU A 99 7.74 -13.16 4.82
C GLU A 99 7.51 -12.98 6.33
N LEU A 100 6.78 -11.93 6.75
CA LEU A 100 6.47 -11.71 8.16
C LEU A 100 5.56 -12.80 8.73
N SER A 101 5.73 -13.14 10.01
CA SER A 101 4.71 -13.90 10.73
C SER A 101 3.39 -13.11 10.80
N GLU A 102 2.28 -13.78 11.10
CA GLU A 102 0.99 -13.09 11.25
C GLU A 102 1.04 -12.07 12.41
N GLU A 103 1.67 -12.44 13.51
CA GLU A 103 1.78 -11.61 14.70
C GLU A 103 2.72 -10.42 14.49
N SER A 104 3.88 -10.64 13.84
CA SER A 104 4.80 -9.57 13.43
C SER A 104 4.11 -8.59 12.48
N TYR A 105 3.36 -9.10 11.50
CA TYR A 105 2.62 -8.27 10.55
C TYR A 105 1.55 -7.43 11.24
N MET A 106 0.74 -8.03 12.12
CA MET A 106 -0.31 -7.29 12.83
C MET A 106 0.27 -6.25 13.78
N SER A 107 1.36 -6.58 14.49
CA SER A 107 2.10 -5.62 15.34
C SER A 107 2.62 -4.45 14.51
N PHE A 108 3.26 -4.73 13.38
CA PHE A 108 3.78 -3.73 12.46
C PHE A 108 2.69 -2.79 11.94
N VAL A 109 1.58 -3.33 11.41
CA VAL A 109 0.45 -2.54 10.89
C VAL A 109 -0.17 -1.69 12.00
N LYS A 110 -0.38 -2.27 13.19
CA LYS A 110 -0.97 -1.55 14.33
C LYS A 110 -0.11 -0.37 14.75
N THR A 111 1.21 -0.54 14.84
CA THR A 111 2.13 0.54 15.17
C THR A 111 2.13 1.61 14.07
N LEU A 112 2.17 1.20 12.81
CA LEU A 112 2.14 2.11 11.65
C LEU A 112 0.86 2.97 11.65
N ASN A 113 -0.30 2.34 11.83
CA ASN A 113 -1.59 3.03 11.92
C ASN A 113 -1.69 3.96 13.13
N SER A 114 -1.10 3.58 14.28
CA SER A 114 -1.06 4.46 15.46
C SER A 114 -0.24 5.73 15.25
N LEU A 115 0.61 5.75 14.22
CA LEU A 115 1.42 6.88 13.79
C LEU A 115 0.79 7.65 12.62
N SER A 116 -0.45 7.34 12.23
CA SER A 116 -1.13 7.94 11.06
C SER A 116 -0.49 7.60 9.71
N TYR A 117 0.10 6.41 9.58
CA TYR A 117 0.58 5.85 8.32
C TYR A 117 -0.21 4.60 7.94
N SER A 118 -0.34 4.37 6.64
CA SER A 118 -0.85 3.14 6.03
C SER A 118 0.27 2.35 5.37
N LEU A 119 0.01 1.08 5.03
CA LEU A 119 0.94 0.29 4.21
C LEU A 119 1.21 0.93 2.84
N TYR A 120 0.26 1.73 2.35
CA TYR A 120 0.30 2.34 1.03
C TYR A 120 1.09 3.64 0.98
N ASP A 121 1.51 4.15 2.15
CA ASP A 121 2.44 5.28 2.26
C ASP A 121 3.90 4.82 2.09
N CYS A 122 4.17 3.53 1.83
CA CYS A 122 5.53 3.01 1.61
C CYS A 122 6.10 3.50 0.27
N VAL A 123 7.03 4.47 0.34
CA VAL A 123 7.74 5.00 -0.84
C VAL A 123 9.01 4.21 -1.18
N PHE A 124 9.62 3.52 -0.20
CA PHE A 124 10.83 2.73 -0.42
C PHE A 124 10.92 1.54 0.54
N CYS A 125 11.37 0.39 0.03
CA CYS A 125 11.64 -0.79 0.85
C CYS A 125 12.88 -1.53 0.33
N ASN A 126 13.94 -1.54 1.12
CA ASN A 126 15.08 -2.43 0.94
C ASN A 126 14.82 -3.75 1.69
N ASN A 127 14.39 -4.79 0.98
CA ASN A 127 14.24 -6.13 1.53
C ASN A 127 15.53 -6.95 1.35
N PHE A 128 16.44 -6.84 2.32
CA PHE A 128 17.69 -7.60 2.37
C PHE A 128 17.46 -9.09 2.65
N LEU A 129 16.36 -9.47 3.32
CA LEU A 129 16.04 -10.88 3.62
C LEU A 129 15.92 -11.72 2.33
N ASP A 130 15.36 -11.14 1.27
CA ASP A 130 15.21 -11.78 -0.06
C ASP A 130 16.58 -12.12 -0.69
N LEU A 131 17.66 -11.44 -0.30
CA LEU A 131 19.03 -11.72 -0.78
C LEU A 131 19.71 -12.87 -0.02
N LEU A 132 19.16 -13.29 1.11
CA LEU A 132 19.77 -14.29 2.00
C LEU A 132 19.20 -15.69 1.81
N GLN A 133 18.42 -15.96 0.76
CA GLN A 133 17.71 -17.23 0.57
C GLN A 133 18.62 -18.47 0.63
N MET A 134 19.87 -18.37 0.19
CA MET A 134 20.84 -19.47 0.17
C MET A 134 21.61 -19.67 1.49
N ARG A 135 21.35 -18.85 2.52
CA ARG A 135 22.06 -18.94 3.82
C ARG A 135 21.28 -19.78 4.82
N GLN A 136 22.01 -20.55 5.63
CA GLN A 136 21.44 -21.34 6.73
C GLN A 136 20.91 -20.47 7.88
N VAL A 137 21.58 -19.34 8.13
CA VAL A 137 21.15 -18.32 9.10
C VAL A 137 20.92 -17.03 8.32
N LYS A 138 19.75 -16.41 8.49
CA LYS A 138 19.40 -15.15 7.83
C LYS A 138 19.20 -14.09 8.89
N GLU A 139 20.18 -13.20 8.99
CA GLU A 139 20.17 -12.08 9.92
C GLU A 139 20.49 -10.81 9.16
N GLY A 140 19.83 -9.72 9.52
CA GLY A 140 20.07 -8.44 8.89
C GLY A 140 19.05 -7.40 9.28
N MET A 141 19.05 -6.32 8.50
CA MET A 141 18.16 -5.20 8.67
C MET A 141 17.63 -4.75 7.32
N ASN A 142 16.31 -4.58 7.26
CA ASN A 142 15.62 -3.92 6.17
C ASN A 142 15.42 -2.45 6.53
N VAL A 143 15.39 -1.59 5.50
CA VAL A 143 15.04 -0.17 5.66
C VAL A 143 13.80 0.10 4.83
N ILE A 144 12.78 0.65 5.46
CA ILE A 144 11.51 0.99 4.86
C ILE A 144 11.26 2.47 5.11
N ILE A 145 10.81 3.21 4.11
CA ILE A 145 10.49 4.63 4.22
C ILE A 145 9.01 4.80 3.88
N PHE A 146 8.30 5.46 4.79
CA PHE A 146 6.92 5.86 4.63
C PHE A 146 6.83 7.38 4.54
N ASP A 147 5.96 7.86 3.67
CA ASP A 147 5.63 9.27 3.53
C ASP A 147 4.11 9.41 3.51
N ASN A 148 3.55 10.03 4.55
CA ASN A 148 2.11 10.27 4.65
C ASN A 148 1.72 11.71 4.22
N GLU A 149 2.57 12.38 3.44
CA GLU A 149 2.46 13.78 2.98
C GLU A 149 2.60 14.83 4.09
N GLU A 150 2.43 14.45 5.36
CA GLU A 150 2.71 15.32 6.51
C GLU A 150 4.14 15.15 7.01
N GLN A 151 4.62 13.90 7.03
CA GLN A 151 5.86 13.54 7.67
C GLN A 151 6.46 12.25 7.08
N ILE A 152 7.79 12.19 7.10
CA ILE A 152 8.54 10.96 6.76
C ILE A 152 8.73 10.11 8.03
N CYS A 153 8.45 8.82 7.91
CA CYS A 153 8.78 7.79 8.88
C CYS A 153 9.77 6.79 8.29
N VAL A 154 10.89 6.59 8.98
CA VAL A 154 11.86 5.55 8.64
C VAL A 154 11.66 4.37 9.57
N VAL A 155 11.46 3.19 9.01
CA VAL A 155 11.36 1.94 9.74
C VAL A 155 12.60 1.09 9.48
N GLN A 156 13.32 0.77 10.54
CA GLN A 156 14.37 -0.24 10.54
C GLN A 156 13.78 -1.55 11.02
N HIS A 157 13.74 -2.55 10.14
CA HIS A 157 13.25 -3.88 10.47
C HIS A 157 14.44 -4.83 10.60
N TYR A 158 14.82 -5.11 11.84
CA TYR A 158 15.82 -6.12 12.18
C TYR A 158 15.16 -7.50 12.20
N PHE A 159 15.77 -8.45 11.51
CA PHE A 159 15.24 -9.80 11.42
C PHE A 159 16.31 -10.83 11.75
N SER A 160 15.89 -11.92 12.39
CA SER A 160 16.65 -13.16 12.48
C SER A 160 15.77 -14.35 12.10
N ARG A 161 16.35 -15.28 11.33
CA ARG A 161 15.76 -16.57 10.96
C ARG A 161 16.80 -17.65 11.21
N HIS A 162 16.53 -18.51 12.18
CA HIS A 162 17.42 -19.59 12.58
C HIS A 162 16.91 -20.96 12.11
N CYS A 163 17.80 -21.96 12.11
CA CYS A 163 17.47 -23.32 11.67
C CYS A 163 16.49 -24.05 12.62
N ASP A 164 16.29 -23.54 13.84
CA ASP A 164 15.34 -24.05 14.84
C ASP A 164 13.93 -23.46 14.67
N ASN A 165 13.63 -22.85 13.52
CA ASN A 165 12.40 -22.12 13.22
C ASN A 165 12.13 -20.90 14.10
N LYS A 166 13.10 -20.41 14.88
CA LYS A 166 12.96 -19.13 15.56
C LYS A 166 12.94 -18.00 14.54
N ILE A 167 11.90 -17.17 14.65
CA ILE A 167 11.66 -16.01 13.83
C ILE A 167 11.59 -14.81 14.77
N GLU A 168 12.57 -13.92 14.64
CA GLU A 168 12.61 -12.69 15.40
C GLU A 168 12.44 -11.51 14.44
N ASP A 169 11.48 -10.64 14.74
CA ASP A 169 11.23 -9.41 14.00
C ASP A 169 11.19 -8.24 14.97
N ARG A 170 12.03 -7.24 14.73
CA ARG A 170 12.04 -5.99 15.51
C ARG A 170 11.96 -4.80 14.58
N PHE A 171 10.96 -3.96 14.79
CA PHE A 171 10.73 -2.75 14.05
C PHE A 171 11.07 -1.53 14.92
N GLU A 172 11.95 -0.69 14.43
CA GLU A 172 12.25 0.62 15.02
C GLU A 172 11.77 1.71 14.08
N PHE A 173 10.84 2.53 14.55
CA PHE A 173 10.22 3.64 13.82
C PHE A 173 10.87 4.94 14.25
N ALA A 174 11.31 5.75 13.30
CA ALA A 174 11.87 7.07 13.51
C ALA A 174 11.10 8.09 12.67
N LEU A 175 10.44 9.04 13.34
CA LEU A 175 9.74 10.15 12.71
C LEU A 175 10.71 11.33 12.50
N SER A 176 10.45 12.15 11.48
CA SER A 176 11.32 13.30 11.16
C SER A 176 11.37 14.38 12.26
N ASP A 177 10.44 14.38 13.21
CA ASP A 177 10.39 15.26 14.38
C ASP A 177 11.27 14.75 15.54
N GLY A 178 11.98 13.63 15.34
CA GLY A 178 12.88 13.03 16.30
C GLY A 178 12.21 12.02 17.25
N LYS A 179 10.88 11.82 17.18
CA LYS A 179 10.21 10.77 17.95
C LYS A 179 10.63 9.38 17.48
N ARG A 180 10.84 8.47 18.43
CA ARG A 180 11.22 7.08 18.16
C ARG A 180 10.29 6.12 18.88
N ILE A 181 9.88 5.07 18.18
CA ILE A 181 9.04 3.99 18.72
C ILE A 181 9.70 2.66 18.38
N ILE A 182 9.78 1.74 19.35
CA ILE A 182 10.28 0.39 19.14
C ILE A 182 9.11 -0.58 19.30
N ALA A 183 8.86 -1.40 18.29
CA ALA A 183 7.90 -2.50 18.34
C ALA A 183 8.63 -3.81 18.02
N SER A 184 8.65 -4.72 19.00
CA SER A 184 9.37 -6.00 18.88
C SER A 184 8.39 -7.16 18.98
N TYR A 185 8.62 -8.20 18.18
CA TYR A 185 7.93 -9.47 18.30
C TYR A 185 8.94 -10.64 18.32
N LEU A 186 8.74 -11.56 19.26
CA LEU A 186 9.54 -12.78 19.41
C LEU A 186 8.57 -13.96 19.31
N ALA A 187 8.73 -14.79 18.28
CA ALA A 187 7.91 -15.97 18.01
C ALA A 187 8.64 -17.26 18.42
#